data_AF-A0A351HB32-F1
#
_entry.id   AF-A0A351HB32-F1
#
_cell.length_a   1.000
_cell.length_b   1.000
_cell.length_c   1.000
_cell.angle_alpha   90.00
_cell.angle_beta   90.00
_cell.angle_gamma   90.00
#
_symmetry.space_group_name_H-M   'P 1'
#
loop_
_entity.id
_entity.type
_entity.pdbx_description
1 polymer ?
#
loop_
_entity_poly.entity_id
_entity_poly.type
_entity_poly.pdbx_seq_one_letter_code
_entity_poly.pdbx_strand_id
1 'polypeptide(L)'
;GDEDNYQEKRGNLYGQTNLSFGFGEGICYLQQKASVNYWYRIIGRIYIESETRAGVTYFGVAPVTRSFYLGGSTDLKGWNPNAFNPRFYALEILQAGVPLTESFGIAPSDDMSVFIPKLYLMAAAGDNATLGLSIGIGFEWRTPLGVGVEPQVFFGGDGFKFYFELR
;
A
#
# COMPACT_ATOMS: atom_id res chain seq x y z
N GLY A 1 -32.55 7.77 2.52
CA GLY A 1 -31.25 7.24 2.95
C GLY A 1 -30.90 7.97 4.21
N ASP A 2 -30.62 7.24 5.28
CA ASP A 2 -30.40 7.78 6.62
C ASP A 2 -29.12 8.64 6.64
N GLU A 3 -29.23 9.91 7.05
CA GLU A 3 -28.12 10.88 7.04
C GLU A 3 -27.00 10.49 8.03
N ASP A 4 -27.34 9.70 9.05
CA ASP A 4 -26.39 9.22 10.06
C ASP A 4 -25.46 8.12 9.52
N ASN A 5 -25.88 7.36 8.49
CA ASN A 5 -25.05 6.32 7.87
C ASN A 5 -24.09 6.88 6.79
N TYR A 6 -24.21 8.18 6.47
CA TYR A 6 -23.35 8.86 5.49
C TYR A 6 -22.09 9.47 6.14
N GLN A 7 -22.08 9.68 7.47
CA GLN A 7 -20.96 10.33 8.17
C GLN A 7 -19.88 9.35 8.66
N GLU A 8 -20.23 8.12 9.06
CA GLU A 8 -19.23 7.12 9.49
C GLU A 8 -18.33 6.61 8.34
N LYS A 9 -18.74 6.73 7.08
CA LYS A 9 -17.98 6.26 5.90
C LYS A 9 -17.16 7.34 5.20
N ARG A 10 -16.78 8.44 5.85
CA ARG A 10 -15.95 9.49 5.23
C ARG A 10 -14.46 9.26 5.40
N GLY A 11 -14.04 8.65 6.50
CA GLY A 11 -12.64 8.39 6.77
C GLY A 11 -12.47 7.21 7.72
N ASN A 12 -11.59 6.28 7.35
CA ASN A 12 -11.22 5.14 8.19
C ASN A 12 -9.72 5.21 8.44
N LEU A 13 -9.33 5.16 9.71
CA LEU A 13 -7.93 5.10 10.14
C LEU A 13 -7.69 3.79 10.87
N TYR A 14 -6.77 2.99 10.37
CA TYR A 14 -6.35 1.75 11.00
C TYR A 14 -4.83 1.76 11.19
N GLY A 15 -4.36 1.39 12.37
CA GLY A 15 -2.94 1.35 12.67
C GLY A 15 -2.56 0.07 13.40
N GLN A 16 -1.35 -0.39 13.15
CA GLN A 16 -0.73 -1.47 13.91
C GLN A 16 0.75 -1.15 14.14
N THR A 17 1.27 -1.61 15.27
CA THR A 17 2.69 -1.53 15.60
C THR A 17 3.13 -2.87 16.18
N ASN A 18 4.30 -3.34 15.74
CA ASN A 18 4.89 -4.60 16.16
C ASN A 18 6.30 -4.33 16.67
N LEU A 19 6.59 -4.74 17.90
CA LEU A 19 7.93 -4.73 18.49
C LEU A 19 8.45 -6.17 18.52
N SER A 20 9.63 -6.40 17.96
CA SER A 20 10.27 -7.70 17.85
C SER A 20 11.64 -7.66 18.52
N PHE A 21 11.86 -8.54 19.48
CA PHE A 21 13.15 -8.75 20.14
C PHE A 21 13.61 -10.19 19.87
N GLY A 22 14.85 -10.35 19.42
CA GLY A 22 15.46 -11.66 19.19
C GLY A 22 16.77 -11.77 19.95
N PHE A 23 16.97 -12.91 20.64
CA PHE A 23 18.17 -13.22 21.42
C PHE A 23 18.54 -14.71 21.25
N GLY A 24 19.82 -15.03 21.03
CA GLY A 24 20.32 -16.40 20.81
C GLY A 24 21.73 -16.42 20.21
N GLU A 25 22.20 -17.59 19.74
CA GLU A 25 23.54 -17.80 19.16
C GLU A 25 23.91 -16.74 18.12
N GLY A 26 24.71 -15.75 18.53
CA GLY A 26 25.15 -14.65 17.66
C GLY A 26 24.05 -13.65 17.24
N ILE A 27 22.83 -13.78 17.75
CA ILE A 27 21.69 -12.93 17.40
C ILE A 27 21.24 -12.16 18.63
N CYS A 28 21.30 -10.83 18.57
CA CYS A 28 20.71 -9.95 19.58
C CYS A 28 20.24 -8.69 18.86
N TYR A 29 18.92 -8.50 18.72
CA TYR A 29 18.37 -7.33 18.04
C TYR A 29 17.03 -6.88 18.64
N LEU A 30 16.74 -5.60 18.49
CA LEU A 30 15.43 -5.01 18.77
C LEU A 30 14.97 -4.22 17.54
N GLN A 31 13.77 -4.54 17.07
CA GLN A 31 13.19 -3.95 15.87
C GLN A 31 11.74 -3.57 16.12
N GLN A 32 11.31 -2.41 15.63
CA GLN A 32 9.91 -1.98 15.61
C GLN A 32 9.46 -1.73 14.18
N LYS A 33 8.24 -2.11 13.85
CA LYS A 33 7.56 -1.77 12.61
C LYS A 33 6.17 -1.21 12.94
N ALA A 34 5.81 -0.09 12.33
CA ALA A 34 4.49 0.48 12.41
C ALA A 34 3.90 0.60 11.00
N SER A 35 2.59 0.45 10.89
CA SER A 35 1.85 0.77 9.67
C SER A 35 0.55 1.47 10.01
N VAL A 36 0.25 2.54 9.30
CA VAL A 36 -1.00 3.30 9.40
C VAL A 36 -1.62 3.33 8.03
N ASN A 37 -2.90 2.97 7.96
CA ASN A 37 -3.71 2.99 6.76
C ASN A 37 -4.81 4.02 6.97
N TYR A 38 -4.96 4.92 6.02
CA TYR A 38 -5.98 5.95 6.02
C TYR A 38 -6.74 5.91 4.70
N TRP A 39 -8.05 5.72 4.78
CA TRP A 39 -8.93 5.82 3.64
C TRP A 39 -9.81 7.05 3.82
N TYR A 40 -10.01 7.82 2.75
CA TYR A 40 -10.82 9.03 2.77
C TYR A 40 -11.59 9.23 1.48
N ARG A 41 -12.87 9.59 1.59
CA ARG A 41 -13.72 9.98 0.45
C ARG A 41 -13.67 11.49 0.26
N ILE A 42 -13.16 11.94 -0.89
CA ILE A 42 -13.03 13.37 -1.21
C ILE A 42 -14.40 13.95 -1.60
N ILE A 43 -14.99 13.43 -2.68
CA ILE A 43 -16.26 13.91 -3.21
C ILE A 43 -16.93 12.80 -4.02
N GLY A 44 -18.24 12.64 -3.84
CA GLY A 44 -18.99 11.56 -4.48
C GLY A 44 -18.37 10.20 -4.18
N ARG A 45 -17.91 9.51 -5.22
CA ARG A 45 -17.26 8.19 -5.13
C ARG A 45 -15.73 8.25 -5.21
N ILE A 46 -15.14 9.44 -5.40
CA ILE A 46 -13.69 9.62 -5.49
C ILE A 46 -13.08 9.48 -4.09
N TYR A 47 -12.02 8.66 -4.00
CA TYR A 47 -11.36 8.37 -2.73
C TYR A 47 -9.85 8.40 -2.84
N ILE A 48 -9.20 8.62 -1.70
CA ILE A 48 -7.78 8.43 -1.48
C ILE A 48 -7.61 7.33 -0.42
N GLU A 49 -6.62 6.48 -0.65
CA GLU A 49 -6.12 5.50 0.28
C GLU A 49 -4.62 5.78 0.47
N SER A 50 -4.18 5.85 1.72
CA SER A 50 -2.81 6.11 2.14
C SER A 50 -2.37 4.96 3.04
N GLU A 51 -1.22 4.39 2.77
CA GLU A 51 -0.52 3.45 3.65
C GLU A 51 0.87 4.01 3.97
N THR A 52 1.05 4.41 5.23
CA THR A 52 2.34 4.77 5.78
C THR A 52 2.92 3.59 6.54
N ARG A 53 4.13 3.14 6.20
CA ARG A 53 4.89 2.16 6.98
C ARG A 53 6.19 2.78 7.47
N ALA A 54 6.57 2.50 8.70
CA ALA A 54 7.87 2.86 9.24
C ALA A 54 8.50 1.66 9.93
N GLY A 55 9.81 1.52 9.82
CA GLY A 55 10.57 0.46 10.46
C GLY A 55 11.88 0.96 11.03
N VAL A 56 12.26 0.45 12.20
CA VAL A 56 13.47 0.84 12.92
C VAL A 56 14.11 -0.41 13.54
N THR A 57 15.39 -0.65 13.28
CA THR A 57 16.22 -1.64 13.99
C THR A 57 17.17 -0.92 14.94
N TYR A 58 16.77 -0.81 16.21
CA TYR A 58 17.45 -0.01 17.22
C TYR A 58 18.89 -0.46 17.47
N PHE A 59 19.11 -1.77 17.57
CA PHE A 59 20.42 -2.35 17.75
C PHE A 59 20.47 -3.78 17.19
N GLY A 60 21.68 -4.27 17.01
CA GLY A 60 21.92 -5.58 16.43
C GLY A 60 21.68 -5.64 14.93
N VAL A 61 21.78 -6.86 14.40
CA VAL A 61 21.46 -7.19 13.02
C VAL A 61 20.36 -8.24 13.06
N ALA A 62 19.17 -7.87 12.60
CA ALA A 62 18.08 -8.83 12.43
C ALA A 62 18.48 -9.88 11.37
N PRO A 63 18.11 -11.16 11.54
CA PRO A 63 18.38 -12.19 10.52
C PRO A 63 17.69 -11.83 9.21
N VAL A 64 18.18 -12.36 8.09
CA VAL A 64 17.68 -12.09 6.72
C VAL A 64 16.16 -12.24 6.61
N THR A 65 15.53 -13.17 7.34
CA THR A 65 14.07 -13.36 7.32
C THR A 65 13.27 -12.26 8.04
N ARG A 66 13.94 -11.38 8.78
CA ARG A 66 13.36 -10.29 9.59
C ARG A 66 13.94 -8.91 9.24
N SER A 67 14.96 -8.84 8.38
CA SER A 67 15.48 -7.58 7.86
C SER A 67 14.41 -6.85 7.04
N PHE A 68 14.55 -5.53 6.93
CA PHE A 68 13.66 -4.75 6.11
C PHE A 68 14.15 -4.75 4.67
N TYR A 69 13.26 -5.11 3.76
CA TYR A 69 13.50 -4.99 2.33
C TYR A 69 12.41 -4.12 1.73
N LEU A 70 12.81 -3.24 0.81
CA LEU A 70 11.90 -2.43 0.02
C LEU A 70 12.24 -2.61 -1.46
N GLY A 71 11.21 -2.48 -2.29
CA GLY A 71 11.27 -2.73 -3.72
C GLY A 71 10.59 -4.06 -4.05
N GLY A 72 9.72 -4.05 -5.05
CA GLY A 72 8.98 -5.23 -5.49
C GLY A 72 7.49 -4.96 -5.60
N SER A 73 6.69 -6.04 -5.62
CA SER A 73 5.23 -5.94 -5.80
C SER A 73 4.46 -5.56 -4.54
N THR A 74 5.04 -5.71 -3.35
CA THR A 74 4.34 -5.58 -2.05
C THR A 74 4.56 -4.26 -1.33
N ASP A 75 5.52 -3.46 -1.78
CA ASP A 75 5.88 -2.17 -1.17
C ASP A 75 6.10 -1.10 -2.24
N LEU A 76 7.32 -0.98 -2.75
CA LEU A 76 7.75 0.04 -3.67
C LEU A 76 7.80 -0.55 -5.09
N LYS A 77 6.64 -0.50 -5.75
CA LYS A 77 6.50 -0.94 -7.15
C LYS A 77 7.33 -0.06 -8.10
N GLY A 78 7.70 -0.60 -9.25
CA GLY A 78 8.61 0.06 -10.19
C GLY A 78 10.11 -0.12 -9.86
N TRP A 79 10.44 -0.67 -8.68
CA TRP A 79 11.80 -1.03 -8.29
C TRP A 79 12.00 -2.54 -8.32
N ASN A 80 13.26 -3.01 -8.37
CA ASN A 80 13.60 -4.42 -8.27
C ASN A 80 13.23 -4.98 -6.88
N PRO A 81 12.87 -6.26 -6.77
CA PRO A 81 12.69 -6.90 -5.48
C PRO A 81 13.91 -6.72 -4.58
N ASN A 82 13.68 -6.27 -3.34
CA ASN A 82 14.76 -6.02 -2.36
C ASN A 82 15.82 -5.01 -2.84
N ALA A 83 15.45 -4.05 -3.70
CA ALA A 83 16.36 -3.00 -4.18
C ALA A 83 16.99 -2.21 -3.03
N PHE A 84 16.30 -2.11 -1.88
CA PHE A 84 16.80 -1.45 -0.68
C PHE A 84 16.77 -2.38 0.53
N ASN A 85 17.78 -2.25 1.39
CA ASN A 85 17.89 -2.97 2.66
C ASN A 85 18.28 -2.01 3.81
N PRO A 86 17.34 -1.13 4.22
CA PRO A 86 17.56 -0.19 5.31
C PRO A 86 17.48 -0.87 6.69
N ARG A 87 18.15 -0.29 7.68
CA ARG A 87 17.87 -0.55 9.10
C ARG A 87 16.75 0.34 9.64
N PHE A 88 16.59 1.53 9.06
CA PHE A 88 15.55 2.50 9.40
C PHE A 88 14.90 3.01 8.12
N TYR A 89 13.58 2.99 8.03
CA TYR A 89 12.87 3.51 6.87
C TYR A 89 11.50 4.08 7.20
N ALA A 90 11.03 4.94 6.30
CA ALA A 90 9.64 5.32 6.12
C ALA A 90 9.25 5.05 4.67
N LEU A 91 8.05 4.53 4.46
CA LEU A 91 7.43 4.25 3.19
C LEU A 91 6.03 4.86 3.22
N GLU A 92 5.70 5.62 2.20
CA GLU A 92 4.36 6.16 1.97
C GLU A 92 3.85 5.63 0.64
N ILE A 93 2.63 5.09 0.64
CA ILE A 93 1.91 4.64 -0.55
C ILE A 93 0.59 5.39 -0.59
N LEU A 94 0.40 6.21 -1.60
CA LEU A 94 -0.83 6.92 -1.89
C LEU A 94 -1.48 6.34 -3.13
N GLN A 95 -2.78 6.08 -3.05
CA GLN A 95 -3.62 5.61 -4.13
C GLN A 95 -4.86 6.50 -4.20
N ALA A 96 -5.16 7.07 -5.37
CA ALA A 96 -6.40 7.78 -5.62
C ALA A 96 -7.24 7.00 -6.64
N GLY A 97 -8.52 6.74 -6.34
CA GLY A 97 -9.43 5.99 -7.21
C GLY A 97 -10.64 6.83 -7.63
N VAL A 98 -11.03 6.71 -8.91
CA VAL A 98 -12.21 7.39 -9.47
C VAL A 98 -13.18 6.35 -10.03
N PRO A 99 -14.22 5.95 -9.30
CA PRO A 99 -15.19 4.98 -9.79
C PRO A 99 -16.03 5.55 -10.96
N LEU A 100 -16.03 4.88 -12.11
CA LEU A 100 -16.61 5.41 -13.36
C LEU A 100 -18.02 4.90 -13.70
N THR A 101 -18.47 3.75 -13.17
CA THR A 101 -19.78 3.15 -13.52
C THR A 101 -20.52 2.59 -12.32
N GLU A 102 -21.85 2.75 -12.32
CA GLU A 102 -22.75 2.13 -11.34
C GLU A 102 -23.25 0.78 -11.90
N SER A 103 -22.81 -0.30 -11.24
CA SER A 103 -23.29 -1.70 -11.28
C SER A 103 -23.56 -2.41 -12.62
N PHE A 104 -23.33 -3.73 -12.61
CA PHE A 104 -24.10 -4.63 -13.47
C PHE A 104 -25.56 -4.58 -12.97
N GLY A 105 -26.53 -4.41 -13.86
CA GLY A 105 -27.96 -4.15 -13.55
C GLY A 105 -28.73 -5.22 -12.75
N ILE A 106 -28.05 -6.04 -11.96
CA ILE A 106 -28.60 -7.13 -11.12
C ILE A 106 -28.37 -6.86 -9.62
N ALA A 107 -27.56 -5.88 -9.20
CA ALA A 107 -27.32 -5.61 -7.77
C ALA A 107 -27.45 -4.11 -7.39
N PRO A 108 -28.28 -3.75 -6.41
CA PRO A 108 -28.57 -2.35 -6.00
C PRO A 108 -27.56 -1.79 -4.97
N SER A 109 -26.33 -2.30 -4.92
CA SER A 109 -25.33 -1.88 -3.93
C SER A 109 -24.32 -0.90 -4.51
N ASP A 110 -24.16 0.25 -3.85
CA ASP A 110 -23.20 1.31 -4.18
C ASP A 110 -21.72 0.86 -4.13
N ASP A 111 -21.43 -0.29 -3.51
CA ASP A 111 -20.07 -0.84 -3.38
C ASP A 111 -19.58 -1.59 -4.64
N MET A 112 -20.40 -1.70 -5.70
CA MET A 112 -20.11 -2.47 -6.91
C MET A 112 -19.82 -1.59 -8.14
N SER A 113 -18.83 -0.69 -8.02
CA SER A 113 -18.32 0.04 -9.19
C SER A 113 -17.52 -0.91 -10.09
N VAL A 114 -17.89 -1.00 -11.37
CA VAL A 114 -17.28 -2.00 -12.27
C VAL A 114 -15.86 -1.61 -12.64
N PHE A 115 -15.60 -0.31 -12.86
CA PHE A 115 -14.31 0.18 -13.33
C PHE A 115 -13.81 1.34 -12.49
N ILE A 116 -12.59 1.21 -11.98
CA ILE A 116 -11.95 2.18 -11.11
C ILE A 116 -10.52 2.43 -11.62
N PRO A 117 -10.30 3.44 -12.48
CA PRO A 117 -8.95 3.97 -12.71
C PRO A 117 -8.35 4.47 -11.40
N LYS A 118 -7.06 4.22 -11.25
CA LYS A 118 -6.27 4.58 -10.07
C LYS A 118 -4.96 5.25 -10.43
N LEU A 119 -4.57 6.22 -9.61
CA LEU A 119 -3.26 6.83 -9.62
C LEU A 119 -2.52 6.43 -8.34
N TYR A 120 -1.26 6.05 -8.49
CA TYR A 120 -0.39 5.63 -7.40
C TYR A 120 0.81 6.56 -7.28
N LEU A 121 1.14 6.95 -6.05
CA LEU A 121 2.39 7.62 -5.72
C LEU A 121 3.01 6.88 -4.54
N MET A 122 4.25 6.45 -4.66
CA MET A 122 4.96 5.77 -3.58
C MET A 122 6.31 6.42 -3.36
N ALA A 123 6.69 6.56 -2.10
CA ALA A 123 7.96 7.13 -1.68
C ALA A 123 8.55 6.34 -0.52
N ALA A 124 9.82 5.98 -0.62
CA ALA A 124 10.58 5.33 0.43
C ALA A 124 11.81 6.17 0.75
N ALA A 125 12.10 6.35 2.04
CA ALA A 125 13.31 7.01 2.52
C ALA A 125 13.85 6.27 3.74
N GLY A 126 15.18 6.18 3.85
CA GLY A 126 15.83 5.48 4.95
C GLY A 126 17.35 5.63 4.94
N ASP A 127 18.02 4.83 5.76
CA ASP A 127 19.48 4.72 5.76
C ASP A 127 19.98 3.84 4.59
N ASN A 128 21.30 3.62 4.52
CA ASN A 128 21.95 2.80 3.48
C ASN A 128 21.61 3.25 2.04
N ALA A 129 21.59 4.58 1.81
CA ALA A 129 21.21 5.17 0.52
C ALA A 129 19.80 4.78 0.03
N THR A 130 18.87 4.50 0.97
CA THR A 130 17.48 4.21 0.63
C THR A 130 16.74 5.50 0.30
N LEU A 131 16.57 5.77 -0.98
CA LEU A 131 15.66 6.79 -1.50
C LEU A 131 14.99 6.25 -2.76
N GLY A 132 13.70 5.95 -2.64
CA GLY A 132 12.91 5.36 -3.70
C GLY A 132 11.68 6.20 -3.99
N LEU A 133 11.41 6.46 -5.26
CA LEU A 133 10.19 7.11 -5.72
C LEU A 133 9.58 6.29 -6.84
N SER A 134 8.27 6.17 -6.88
CA SER A 134 7.56 5.58 -8.00
C SER A 134 6.19 6.20 -8.18
N ILE A 135 5.78 6.33 -9.44
CA ILE A 135 4.43 6.71 -9.81
C ILE A 135 3.83 5.59 -10.65
N GLY A 136 2.54 5.33 -10.49
CA GLY A 136 1.86 4.29 -11.24
C GLY A 136 0.45 4.66 -11.60
N ILE A 137 -0.06 3.98 -12.62
CA ILE A 137 -1.46 4.01 -13.00
C ILE A 137 -2.00 2.59 -12.97
N GLY A 138 -3.22 2.44 -12.51
CA GLY A 138 -3.90 1.15 -12.46
C GLY A 138 -5.34 1.27 -12.91
N PHE A 139 -5.94 0.11 -13.19
CA PHE A 139 -7.34 0.02 -13.53
C PHE A 139 -7.94 -1.19 -12.85
N GLU A 140 -8.75 -0.99 -11.82
CA GLU A 140 -9.45 -2.07 -11.15
C GLU A 140 -10.76 -2.35 -11.87
N TRP A 141 -10.92 -3.60 -12.29
CA TRP A 141 -12.18 -4.16 -12.77
C TRP A 141 -12.78 -5.07 -11.71
N ARG A 142 -13.94 -4.70 -11.16
CA ARG A 142 -14.68 -5.56 -10.23
C ARG A 142 -15.60 -6.48 -11.01
N THR A 143 -15.35 -7.78 -10.89
CA THR A 143 -16.18 -8.81 -11.49
C THR A 143 -17.47 -9.01 -10.70
N PRO A 144 -18.56 -9.51 -11.33
CA PRO A 144 -19.79 -9.87 -10.62
C PRO A 144 -19.61 -10.90 -9.50
N LEU A 145 -18.50 -11.65 -9.51
CA LEU A 145 -18.17 -12.65 -8.49
C LEU A 145 -17.53 -12.03 -7.23
N GLY A 146 -17.41 -10.70 -7.16
CA GLY A 146 -16.78 -9.99 -6.06
C GLY A 146 -15.25 -9.98 -6.11
N VAL A 147 -14.65 -10.53 -7.17
CA VAL A 147 -13.19 -10.48 -7.38
C VAL A 147 -12.82 -9.21 -8.14
N GLY A 148 -11.88 -8.45 -7.60
CA GLY A 148 -11.25 -7.31 -8.27
C GLY A 148 -10.01 -7.75 -9.04
N VAL A 149 -9.94 -7.38 -10.32
CA VAL A 149 -8.77 -7.61 -11.17
C VAL A 149 -8.12 -6.27 -11.45
N GLU A 150 -6.84 -6.13 -11.14
CA GLU A 150 -6.15 -4.84 -11.26
C GLU A 150 -4.80 -4.93 -11.98
N PRO A 151 -4.78 -4.74 -13.31
CA PRO A 151 -3.56 -4.39 -14.02
C PRO A 151 -3.05 -3.01 -13.60
N GLN A 152 -1.73 -2.93 -13.39
CA GLN A 152 -1.05 -1.71 -12.99
C GLN A 152 0.28 -1.55 -13.73
N VAL A 153 0.65 -0.32 -14.04
CA VAL A 153 1.95 0.04 -14.60
C VAL A 153 2.60 1.05 -13.67
N PHE A 154 3.86 0.80 -13.30
CA PHE A 154 4.65 1.69 -12.47
C PHE A 154 5.91 2.13 -13.21
N PHE A 155 6.29 3.39 -12.98
CA PHE A 155 7.56 3.97 -13.33
C PHE A 155 8.33 4.29 -12.04
N GLY A 156 9.50 3.68 -11.88
CA GLY A 156 10.38 3.85 -10.72
C GLY A 156 11.85 3.90 -11.12
N GLY A 157 12.74 3.57 -10.18
CA GLY A 157 14.19 3.66 -10.38
C GLY A 157 14.76 2.68 -11.41
N ASP A 158 14.09 1.55 -11.63
CA ASP A 158 14.53 0.51 -12.56
C ASP A 158 13.69 0.46 -13.85
N GLY A 159 13.00 1.56 -14.18
CA GLY A 159 12.21 1.71 -15.40
C GLY A 159 10.73 1.31 -15.26
N PHE A 160 10.12 0.91 -16.38
CA PHE A 160 8.72 0.53 -16.46
C PHE A 160 8.48 -0.92 -16.06
N LYS A 161 7.53 -1.14 -15.16
CA LYS A 161 7.15 -2.47 -14.68
C LYS A 161 5.64 -2.65 -14.67
N PHE A 162 5.19 -3.83 -15.06
CA PHE A 162 3.79 -4.23 -15.08
C PHE A 162 3.49 -5.15 -13.90
N TYR A 163 2.37 -4.91 -13.23
CA TYR A 163 1.87 -5.71 -12.12
C TYR A 163 0.41 -6.08 -12.38
N PHE A 164 0.00 -7.19 -11.78
CA PHE A 164 -1.36 -7.67 -11.85
C PHE A 164 -1.77 -8.14 -10.46
N GLU A 165 -2.78 -7.49 -9.88
CA GLU A 165 -3.28 -7.82 -8.55
C GLU A 165 -4.70 -8.40 -8.62
N LEU A 166 -4.97 -9.33 -7.72
CA LEU A 166 -6.30 -9.85 -7.43
C LEU A 166 -6.72 -9.31 -6.05
N ARG A 167 -7.89 -8.70 -5.98
CA ARG A 167 -8.49 -8.17 -4.74
C ARG A 167 -9.81 -8.86 -4.41
#